data_AF-A0A7D8ENY6-F1
#
_entry.id   AF-A0A7D8ENY6-F1
#
_cell.length_a   1.000
_cell.length_b   1.000
_cell.length_c   1.000
_cell.angle_alpha   90.00
_cell.angle_beta   90.00
_cell.angle_gamma   90.00
#
_symmetry.space_group_name_H-M   'P 1'
#
loop_
_entity.id
_entity.type
_entity.pdbx_description
1 polymer ?
#
loop_
_entity_poly.entity_id
_entity_poly.type
_entity_poly.pdbx_seq_one_letter_code
_entity_poly.pdbx_strand_id
1 'polypeptide(L)'
;MMVIPELTEKKANNNLKDTDRAKERYQEVVDLVRFGKSKLNIFTESEFFEATIDPTRGDDWNQIKQVDTRPTLADFKKTVADYIAWEVSVLLKQQGGDENLGK
;
A
#
# COMPACT_ATOMS: atom_id res chain seq x y z
N MET A 1 21.84 37.85 -22.19
CA MET A 1 21.51 36.41 -22.32
C MET A 1 21.15 35.92 -20.93
N MET A 2 19.86 35.77 -20.63
CA MET A 2 19.37 35.32 -19.33
C MET A 2 19.43 33.79 -19.32
N VAL A 3 20.36 33.22 -18.56
CA VAL A 3 20.48 31.76 -18.39
C VAL A 3 19.40 31.34 -17.40
N ILE A 4 18.37 30.63 -17.88
CA ILE A 4 17.36 30.00 -17.05
C ILE A 4 18.02 28.77 -16.39
N PRO A 5 18.14 28.70 -15.06
CA PRO A 5 18.77 27.57 -14.41
C PRO A 5 17.82 26.35 -14.40
N GLU A 6 18.42 25.19 -14.64
CA GLU A 6 17.89 23.82 -14.68
C GLU A 6 16.91 23.46 -13.55
N LEU A 7 15.65 23.87 -13.66
CA LEU A 7 14.58 23.36 -12.78
C LEU A 7 14.12 21.95 -13.19
N THR A 8 14.43 21.52 -14.41
CA THR A 8 14.03 20.21 -14.95
C THR A 8 14.95 19.08 -14.47
N GLU A 9 16.27 19.29 -14.43
CA GLU A 9 17.22 18.25 -13.97
C GLU A 9 17.02 17.91 -12.49
N LYS A 10 16.84 18.93 -11.64
CA LYS A 10 16.62 18.73 -10.19
C LYS A 10 15.32 17.99 -9.85
N LYS A 11 14.28 18.11 -10.69
CA LYS A 11 13.01 17.37 -10.52
C LYS A 11 13.13 15.92 -10.99
N ALA A 12 13.84 15.66 -12.09
CA ALA A 12 14.07 14.30 -12.58
C ALA A 12 14.95 13.47 -11.63
N ASN A 13 15.92 14.09 -10.98
CA ASN A 13 16.85 13.42 -10.06
C ASN A 13 16.19 12.98 -8.73
N ASN A 14 14.97 13.45 -8.42
CA ASN A 14 14.27 13.07 -7.19
C ASN A 14 13.36 11.84 -7.37
N ASN A 15 12.91 11.54 -8.59
CA ASN A 15 11.99 10.42 -8.87
C ASN A 15 12.72 9.10 -9.15
N LEU A 16 14.02 9.13 -9.46
CA LEU A 16 14.84 7.95 -9.73
C LEU A 16 15.81 7.70 -8.56
N LYS A 17 15.26 7.62 -7.34
CA LYS A 17 16.03 7.15 -6.19
C LYS A 17 15.88 5.64 -6.07
N ASP A 18 17.00 4.94 -6.17
CA ASP A 18 17.09 3.53 -5.80
C ASP A 18 16.78 3.42 -4.30
N THR A 19 15.51 3.19 -3.99
CA THR A 19 15.00 3.16 -2.63
C THR A 19 14.86 1.70 -2.26
N ASP A 20 15.49 1.29 -1.16
CA ASP A 20 15.29 -0.03 -0.56
C ASP A 20 15.58 -1.22 -1.51
N ARG A 21 16.71 -1.13 -2.24
CA ARG A 21 17.26 -2.18 -3.11
C ARG A 21 16.34 -2.56 -4.28
N ALA A 22 15.86 -1.57 -5.01
CA ALA A 22 14.91 -1.78 -6.10
C ALA A 22 15.47 -2.75 -7.16
N LYS A 23 16.74 -2.59 -7.54
CA LYS A 23 17.39 -3.45 -8.54
C LYS A 23 17.44 -4.92 -8.14
N GLU A 24 17.74 -5.22 -6.87
CA GLU A 24 17.80 -6.59 -6.36
C GLU A 24 16.41 -7.22 -6.32
N ARG A 25 15.39 -6.46 -5.90
CA ARG A 25 14.00 -6.91 -5.94
C ARG A 25 13.53 -7.23 -7.36
N TYR A 26 13.85 -6.38 -8.34
CA TYR A 26 13.52 -6.66 -9.73
C TYR A 26 14.21 -7.92 -10.25
N GLN A 27 15.48 -8.11 -9.92
CA GLN A 27 16.21 -9.32 -10.31
C GLN A 27 15.59 -10.57 -9.69
N GLU A 28 15.21 -10.51 -8.42
CA GLU A 28 14.54 -11.62 -7.73
C GLU A 28 13.19 -11.95 -8.35
N VAL A 29 12.36 -10.97 -8.74
CA VAL A 29 11.11 -11.26 -9.46
C VAL A 29 11.37 -12.05 -10.75
N VAL A 30 12.39 -11.65 -11.52
CA VAL A 30 12.76 -12.36 -12.75
C VAL A 30 13.21 -13.79 -12.45
N ASP A 31 14.01 -13.97 -11.39
CA ASP A 31 14.51 -15.27 -10.99
C ASP A 31 13.40 -16.17 -10.41
N LEU A 32 12.44 -15.61 -9.67
CA LEU A 32 11.26 -16.31 -9.17
C LEU A 32 10.36 -16.82 -10.31
N VAL A 33 10.19 -16.04 -11.38
CA VAL A 33 9.44 -16.48 -12.57
C VAL A 33 10.16 -17.62 -13.31
N ARG A 34 11.50 -17.63 -13.29
CA ARG A 34 12.31 -18.62 -14.03
C ARG A 34 12.57 -19.92 -13.25
N PHE A 35 12.81 -19.82 -11.96
CA PHE A 35 13.28 -20.93 -11.10
C PHE A 35 12.29 -21.27 -9.97
N GLY A 36 11.17 -20.56 -9.88
CA GLY A 36 10.15 -20.75 -8.84
C GLY A 36 10.65 -20.38 -7.45
N LYS A 37 10.01 -20.97 -6.43
CA LYS A 37 10.28 -20.71 -4.99
C LYS A 37 11.75 -20.83 -4.57
N SER A 38 12.60 -21.52 -5.33
CA SER A 38 14.03 -21.76 -5.01
C SER A 38 14.90 -20.48 -4.95
N LYS A 39 14.39 -19.35 -5.46
CA LYS A 39 15.09 -18.05 -5.49
C LYS A 39 14.48 -16.98 -4.59
N LEU A 40 13.57 -17.37 -3.69
CA LEU A 40 12.97 -16.47 -2.71
C LEU A 40 14.03 -16.03 -1.69
N ASN A 41 14.30 -14.72 -1.60
CA ASN A 41 15.36 -14.16 -0.76
C ASN A 41 14.93 -12.85 -0.06
N ILE A 42 14.35 -11.90 -0.79
CA ILE A 42 13.84 -10.62 -0.25
C ILE A 42 12.33 -10.71 -0.03
N PHE A 43 11.60 -11.38 -0.93
CA PHE A 43 10.15 -11.57 -0.76
C PHE A 43 9.85 -12.63 0.28
N THR A 44 8.71 -12.47 0.95
CA THR A 44 8.24 -13.44 1.95
C THR A 44 7.32 -14.49 1.32
N GLU A 45 7.15 -15.63 1.99
CA GLU A 45 6.16 -16.64 1.59
C GLU A 45 4.70 -16.13 1.66
N SER A 46 4.48 -14.99 2.33
CA SER A 46 3.21 -14.26 2.30
C SER A 46 2.99 -13.44 1.02
N GLU A 47 4.03 -13.18 0.23
CA GLU A 47 3.98 -12.32 -0.96
C GLU A 47 4.13 -13.12 -2.26
N PHE A 48 4.77 -14.30 -2.22
CA PHE A 48 4.94 -15.17 -3.38
C PHE A 48 4.03 -16.40 -3.31
N PHE A 49 3.22 -16.60 -4.35
CA PHE A 49 2.37 -17.78 -4.52
C PHE A 49 2.61 -18.42 -5.87
N GLU A 50 2.94 -19.71 -5.84
CA GLU A 50 3.07 -20.54 -7.02
C GLU A 50 1.92 -21.56 -7.00
N ALA A 51 1.09 -21.55 -8.04
CA ALA A 51 0.02 -22.51 -8.23
C ALA A 51 0.23 -23.23 -9.56
N THR A 52 0.00 -24.54 -9.59
CA THR A 52 0.03 -25.33 -10.82
C THR A 52 -1.34 -25.29 -11.45
N ILE A 53 -1.42 -24.86 -12.72
CA ILE A 53 -2.66 -24.87 -13.49
C ILE A 53 -2.93 -26.30 -13.94
N ASP A 54 -4.11 -26.86 -13.62
CA ASP A 54 -4.55 -28.11 -14.22
C ASP A 54 -5.03 -27.87 -15.66
N PRO A 55 -4.35 -28.41 -16.69
CA PRO A 55 -4.72 -28.21 -18.08
C PRO A 55 -6.06 -28.88 -18.45
N THR A 56 -6.63 -29.73 -17.60
CA THR A 56 -7.86 -30.47 -17.86
C THR A 56 -9.11 -29.84 -17.25
N ARG A 57 -8.95 -29.02 -16.19
CA ARG A 57 -10.08 -28.52 -15.40
C ARG A 57 -10.35 -27.03 -15.53
N GLY A 58 -9.35 -26.22 -15.91
CA GLY A 58 -9.53 -24.82 -16.36
C GLY A 58 -10.16 -23.86 -15.33
N ASP A 59 -10.52 -24.34 -14.15
CA ASP A 59 -11.07 -23.62 -13.00
C ASP A 59 -10.01 -22.84 -12.23
N ASP A 60 -8.73 -23.15 -12.46
CA ASP A 60 -7.58 -22.57 -11.76
C ASP A 60 -7.12 -21.20 -12.28
N TRP A 61 -7.76 -20.67 -13.33
CA TRP A 61 -7.36 -19.40 -13.96
C TRP A 61 -7.57 -18.16 -13.05
N ASN A 62 -8.33 -18.30 -11.97
CA ASN A 62 -8.66 -17.22 -11.03
C ASN A 62 -8.37 -17.59 -9.57
N GLN A 63 -7.34 -18.39 -9.30
CA GLN A 63 -6.99 -18.71 -7.91
C GLN A 63 -6.48 -17.45 -7.18
N ILE A 64 -7.35 -16.86 -6.37
CA ILE A 64 -7.00 -15.81 -5.41
C ILE A 64 -6.65 -16.53 -4.10
N LYS A 65 -5.48 -16.21 -3.51
CA LYS A 65 -5.15 -16.72 -2.18
C LYS A 65 -6.25 -16.32 -1.20
N GLN A 66 -6.76 -17.29 -0.43
CA GLN A 66 -7.66 -16.99 0.68
C GLN A 66 -6.87 -16.19 1.72
N VAL A 67 -7.11 -14.87 1.75
CA VAL A 67 -6.62 -13.98 2.79
C VAL A 67 -7.65 -14.00 3.91
N ASP A 68 -7.19 -14.13 5.15
CA ASP A 68 -8.06 -13.99 6.31
C ASP A 68 -8.48 -12.52 6.44
N THR A 69 -9.73 -12.24 6.09
CA THR A 69 -10.32 -10.89 6.16
C THR A 69 -10.96 -10.61 7.52
N ARG A 70 -10.77 -11.48 8.52
CA ARG A 70 -11.29 -11.26 9.86
C ARG A 70 -10.64 -10.02 10.47
N PRO A 71 -11.43 -9.01 10.86
CA PRO A 71 -10.89 -7.81 11.48
C PRO A 71 -10.21 -8.17 12.80
N THR A 72 -9.04 -7.58 13.05
CA THR A 72 -8.37 -7.78 14.33
C THR A 72 -9.04 -6.94 15.42
N LEU A 73 -8.79 -7.29 16.69
CA LEU A 73 -9.24 -6.48 17.82
C LEU A 73 -8.67 -5.04 17.75
N ALA A 74 -7.48 -4.87 17.18
CA ALA A 74 -6.87 -3.56 16.98
C ALA A 74 -7.65 -2.73 15.95
N ASP A 75 -8.04 -3.34 14.84
CA ASP A 75 -8.86 -2.69 13.81
C ASP A 75 -10.22 -2.26 14.39
N PHE A 76 -10.84 -3.11 15.20
CA PHE A 76 -12.09 -2.77 15.89
C PHE A 76 -11.92 -1.59 16.86
N LYS A 77 -10.87 -1.59 17.68
CA LYS A 77 -10.60 -0.47 18.60
C LYS A 77 -10.39 0.84 17.83
N LYS A 78 -9.69 0.77 16.70
CA LYS A 78 -9.45 1.93 15.84
C LYS A 78 -10.75 2.46 15.27
N THR A 79 -11.59 1.62 14.68
CA THR A 79 -12.86 2.07 14.06
C THR A 79 -13.80 2.71 15.08
N VAL A 80 -13.91 2.13 16.28
CA VAL A 80 -14.72 2.70 17.37
C VAL A 80 -14.14 4.02 17.87
N ALA A 81 -12.82 4.11 18.05
CA ALA A 81 -12.16 5.33 18.48
C ALA A 81 -12.32 6.47 17.44
N ASP A 82 -12.13 6.16 16.16
CA ASP A 82 -12.29 7.11 15.06
C ASP A 82 -13.74 7.63 14.99
N TYR A 83 -14.72 6.74 15.18
CA TYR A 83 -16.13 7.11 15.21
C TYR A 83 -16.47 8.06 16.38
N ILE A 84 -16.04 7.72 17.60
CA ILE A 84 -16.29 8.55 18.78
C ILE A 84 -15.57 9.90 18.65
N ALA A 85 -14.33 9.90 18.17
CA ALA A 85 -13.59 11.15 17.95
C ALA A 85 -14.30 12.05 16.93
N TRP A 86 -14.83 11.46 15.86
CA TRP A 86 -15.66 12.19 14.90
C TRP A 86 -16.94 12.72 15.56
N GLU A 87 -17.68 11.91 16.32
CA GLU A 87 -18.93 12.30 16.98
C GLU A 87 -18.70 13.46 17.97
N VAL A 88 -17.66 13.37 18.80
CA VAL A 88 -17.25 14.45 19.71
C VAL A 88 -16.90 15.72 18.93
N SER A 89 -16.19 15.60 17.80
CA SER A 89 -15.87 16.76 16.95
C SER A 89 -17.13 17.44 16.39
N VAL A 90 -18.17 16.67 16.07
CA VAL A 90 -19.45 17.18 15.59
C VAL A 90 -20.18 17.90 16.72
N LEU A 91 -20.24 17.31 17.92
CA LEU A 91 -20.88 17.92 19.09
C LEU A 91 -20.20 19.22 19.51
N LEU A 92 -18.86 19.27 19.53
CA LEU A 92 -18.11 20.47 19.84
C LEU A 92 -18.32 21.57 18.79
N LYS A 93 -18.42 21.21 17.50
CA LYS A 93 -18.78 22.16 16.44
C LYS A 93 -20.20 22.69 16.58
N GLN A 94 -21.14 21.86 17.05
CA GLN A 94 -22.52 22.28 17.33
C GLN A 94 -22.59 23.21 18.55
N GLN A 95 -21.77 22.99 19.59
CA GLN A 95 -21.72 23.86 20.77
C GLN A 95 -20.96 25.17 20.54
N GLY A 96 -19.91 25.17 19.71
CA GLY A 96 -19.13 26.37 19.36
C GLY A 96 -19.78 27.30 18.34
N GLY A 97 -21.00 26.98 17.88
CA GLY A 97 -21.71 27.70 16.81
C GLY A 97 -22.51 28.93 17.25
N ASP A 98 -22.66 29.20 18.55
CA ASP A 98 -23.48 30.31 19.06
C ASP A 98 -22.68 31.43 19.78
N GLU A 99 -21.37 31.28 19.98
CA GLU A 99 -20.58 32.27 20.74
C GLU A 99 -19.76 33.25 19.88
N ASN A 100 -19.84 33.19 18.54
CA ASN A 100 -19.11 34.09 17.63
C ASN A 100 -19.94 34.70 16.49
N LEU A 101 -21.25 34.91 16.70
CA LEU A 101 -22.01 35.83 15.85
C LEU A 101 -22.00 37.21 16.50
N GLY A 102 -21.01 38.02 16.09
CA GLY A 102 -20.78 39.39 16.54
C GLY A 102 -22.03 40.27 16.46
N LYS A 103 -22.27 40.98 17.56
CA LYS A 103 -22.97 42.26 17.59
C LYS A 103 -22.05 43.38 17.10
#